data_AF-A0A133UYG3-F1
#
_entry.id   AF-A0A133UYG3-F1
#
_cell.length_a   1.000
_cell.length_b   1.000
_cell.length_c   1.000
_cell.angle_alpha   90.00
_cell.angle_beta   90.00
_cell.angle_gamma   90.00
#
_symmetry.space_group_name_H-M   'P 1'
#
loop_
_entity.id
_entity.type
_entity.pdbx_description
1 polymer ?
#
loop_
_entity_poly.entity_id
_entity_poly.type
_entity_poly.pdbx_seq_one_letter_code
_entity_poly.pdbx_strand_id
1 'polypeptide(L)'
;MTVYSEKLASYVLGLTFDRFDESVIDRSKELILDFLGSAVAGSTVSSSQMIIETISRWGGIEESTIVNNNKKVPSLNAALANGTMGHALEVD
;
A
#
# COMPACT_ATOMS: atom_id res chain seq x y z
N MET A 1 -33.04 -8.68 -7.53
CA MET A 1 -31.83 -9.48 -7.75
C MET A 1 -30.67 -8.50 -7.54
N THR A 2 -30.08 -8.43 -6.34
CA THR A 2 -28.96 -7.49 -6.11
C THR A 2 -27.74 -7.98 -6.88
N VAL A 3 -27.17 -7.09 -7.69
CA VAL A 3 -25.98 -7.37 -8.49
C VAL A 3 -24.82 -7.61 -7.52
N TYR A 4 -23.91 -8.54 -7.82
CA TYR A 4 -22.82 -8.90 -6.88
C TYR A 4 -22.01 -7.70 -6.38
N SER A 5 -21.84 -6.67 -7.21
CA SER A 5 -21.20 -5.40 -6.83
C SER A 5 -21.91 -4.69 -5.68
N GLU A 6 -23.25 -4.70 -5.66
CA GLU A 6 -24.04 -4.07 -4.57
C GLU A 6 -23.86 -4.85 -3.27
N LYS A 7 -23.85 -6.19 -3.32
CA LYS A 7 -23.62 -7.03 -2.14
C LYS A 7 -22.24 -6.79 -1.52
N LEU A 8 -21.19 -6.69 -2.35
CA LEU A 8 -19.84 -6.39 -1.90
C LEU A 8 -19.76 -4.99 -1.29
N ALA A 9 -20.34 -3.98 -1.94
CA ALA A 9 -20.38 -2.62 -1.41
C ALA A 9 -21.10 -2.55 -0.06
N SER A 10 -22.26 -3.19 0.08
CA SER A 10 -22.99 -3.24 1.35
C SER A 10 -22.22 -3.98 2.46
N TYR A 11 -21.49 -5.06 2.11
CA TYR A 11 -20.63 -5.76 3.07
C TYR A 11 -19.51 -4.85 3.58
N VAL A 12 -18.75 -4.22 2.67
CA VAL A 12 -17.62 -3.35 3.03
C VAL A 12 -18.08 -2.14 3.85
N LEU A 13 -19.19 -1.50 3.47
CA LEU A 13 -19.74 -0.35 4.21
C LEU A 13 -20.26 -0.72 5.62
N GLY A 14 -20.57 -1.99 5.85
CA GLY A 14 -21.02 -2.50 7.14
C GLY A 14 -19.90 -2.98 8.06
N LEU A 15 -18.63 -2.94 7.62
CA LEU A 15 -17.49 -3.35 8.43
C LEU A 15 -17.12 -2.27 9.44
N THR A 16 -16.86 -2.70 10.66
CA THR A 16 -16.28 -1.90 11.75
C THR A 16 -15.19 -2.72 12.40
N PHE A 17 -14.19 -2.07 13.02
CA PHE A 17 -13.01 -2.77 13.53
C PHE A 17 -13.34 -3.84 14.58
N ASP A 18 -14.36 -3.59 15.41
CA ASP A 18 -14.88 -4.50 16.44
C ASP A 18 -15.54 -5.77 15.89
N ARG A 19 -15.80 -5.85 14.57
CA ARG A 19 -16.33 -7.06 13.92
C ARG A 19 -15.24 -8.06 13.51
N PHE A 20 -13.98 -7.70 13.61
CA PHE A 20 -12.89 -8.59 13.27
C PHE A 20 -12.52 -9.47 14.45
N ASP A 21 -12.41 -10.78 14.20
CA ASP A 21 -11.83 -11.71 15.16
C ASP A 21 -10.36 -11.32 15.43
N GLU A 22 -9.89 -11.58 16.64
CA GLU A 22 -8.51 -11.29 17.05
C GLU A 22 -7.47 -11.91 16.09
N SER A 23 -7.73 -13.11 15.60
CA SER A 23 -6.87 -13.80 14.63
C SER A 23 -6.74 -13.05 13.30
N VAL A 24 -7.80 -12.38 12.84
CA VAL A 24 -7.77 -11.56 11.62
C VAL A 24 -6.95 -10.31 11.85
N ILE A 25 -7.10 -9.67 13.01
CA ILE A 25 -6.33 -8.49 13.40
C ILE A 25 -4.84 -8.84 13.47
N ASP A 26 -4.49 -9.94 14.13
CA ASP A 26 -3.10 -10.35 14.30
C ASP A 26 -2.46 -10.75 12.97
N ARG A 27 -3.16 -11.53 12.14
CA ARG A 27 -2.68 -11.83 10.79
C ARG A 27 -2.52 -10.57 9.93
N SER A 28 -3.41 -9.59 10.07
CA SER A 28 -3.30 -8.34 9.32
C SER A 28 -2.07 -7.54 9.72
N LYS A 29 -1.69 -7.51 11.01
CA LYS A 29 -0.45 -6.88 11.47
C LYS A 29 0.79 -7.56 10.87
N GLU A 30 0.80 -8.90 10.82
CA GLU A 30 1.87 -9.66 10.19
C GLU A 30 2.01 -9.32 8.70
N LEU A 31 0.90 -9.26 7.97
CA LEU A 31 0.89 -8.91 6.54
C LEU A 31 1.36 -7.47 6.30
N ILE A 32 1.00 -6.53 7.18
CA ILE A 32 1.50 -5.16 7.11
C ILE A 32 3.02 -5.12 7.35
N LEU A 33 3.51 -5.88 8.33
CA LEU A 33 4.94 -5.98 8.63
C LEU A 33 5.72 -6.60 7.47
N ASP A 34 5.17 -7.66 6.88
CA ASP A 34 5.73 -8.35 5.72
C ASP A 34 5.84 -7.41 4.52
N PHE A 35 4.74 -6.73 4.16
CA PHE A 35 4.74 -5.71 3.11
C PHE A 35 5.78 -4.61 3.35
N LEU A 36 5.91 -4.11 4.58
CA LEU A 36 6.92 -3.10 4.90
C LEU A 36 8.34 -3.63 4.68
N GLY A 37 8.61 -4.88 5.07
CA GLY A 37 9.87 -5.57 4.79
C GLY A 37 10.16 -5.64 3.29
N SER A 38 9.19 -6.12 2.51
CA SER A 38 9.28 -6.26 1.06
C SER A 38 9.46 -4.90 0.37
N ALA A 39 8.73 -3.85 0.78
CA ALA A 39 8.87 -2.51 0.23
C ALA A 39 10.22 -1.86 0.58
N VAL A 40 10.74 -2.05 1.79
CA VAL A 40 12.08 -1.57 2.17
C VAL A 40 13.14 -2.28 1.32
N ALA A 41 13.09 -3.61 1.22
CA ALA A 41 14.04 -4.38 0.42
C ALA A 41 13.96 -4.04 -1.08
N GLY A 42 12.74 -3.99 -1.62
CA GLY A 42 12.47 -3.68 -3.02
C GLY A 42 12.75 -2.23 -3.40
N SER A 43 12.87 -1.32 -2.43
CA SER A 43 13.22 0.09 -2.68
C SER A 43 14.55 0.26 -3.41
N THR A 44 15.49 -0.66 -3.26
CA THR A 44 16.82 -0.56 -3.90
C THR A 44 16.86 -1.09 -5.33
N VAL A 45 15.76 -1.68 -5.83
CA VAL A 45 15.68 -2.23 -7.19
C VAL A 45 15.59 -1.08 -8.21
N SER A 46 16.19 -1.26 -9.38
CA SER A 46 16.24 -0.22 -10.43
C SER A 46 14.85 0.24 -10.88
N SER A 47 13.89 -0.67 -11.01
CA SER A 47 12.49 -0.35 -11.32
C SER A 47 11.85 0.56 -10.28
N SER A 48 12.05 0.25 -9.00
CA SER A 48 11.62 1.07 -7.86
C SER A 48 12.25 2.46 -7.90
N GLN A 49 13.55 2.55 -8.16
CA GLN A 49 14.24 3.84 -8.25
C GLN A 49 13.70 4.71 -9.39
N MET A 50 13.42 4.10 -10.56
CA MET A 50 12.83 4.83 -11.70
C MET A 50 11.45 5.41 -11.38
N ILE A 51 10.58 4.66 -10.68
CA ILE A 51 9.25 5.17 -10.33
C ILE A 51 9.34 6.25 -9.24
N ILE A 52 10.23 6.08 -8.25
CA ILE A 52 10.49 7.09 -7.20
C ILE A 52 10.97 8.40 -7.83
N GLU A 53 11.92 8.34 -8.76
CA GLU A 53 12.42 9.53 -9.45
C GLU A 53 11.32 10.22 -10.27
N THR A 54 10.56 9.44 -11.04
CA THR A 54 9.46 9.94 -11.87
C THR A 54 8.43 10.69 -11.03
N ILE A 55 7.96 10.05 -9.96
CA ILE A 55 6.96 10.62 -9.04
C ILE A 55 7.51 11.84 -8.30
N SER A 56 8.77 11.79 -7.87
CA SER A 56 9.43 12.93 -7.22
C SER A 56 9.45 14.17 -8.12
N ARG A 57 9.59 13.98 -9.43
CA ARG A 57 9.61 15.07 -10.42
C ARG A 57 8.23 15.62 -10.73
N TRP A 58 7.18 14.83 -10.59
CA TRP A 58 5.81 15.34 -10.70
C TRP A 58 5.47 16.34 -9.59
N GLY A 59 6.05 16.16 -8.41
CA GLY A 59 5.77 17.00 -7.24
C GLY A 59 4.32 16.88 -6.77
N GLY A 60 3.79 17.95 -6.17
CA GLY A 60 2.41 18.03 -5.69
C GLY A 60 2.30 18.18 -4.17
N ILE A 61 1.10 17.95 -3.64
CA ILE A 61 0.82 18.05 -2.20
C ILE A 61 1.52 16.93 -1.41
N GLU A 62 2.14 17.27 -0.29
CA GLU A 62 2.93 16.34 0.54
C GLU A 62 2.06 15.58 1.57
N GLU A 63 1.13 14.76 1.09
CA GLU A 63 0.18 14.04 1.96
C GLU A 63 0.75 12.75 2.55
N SER A 64 1.50 11.98 1.74
CA SER A 64 1.92 10.61 2.08
C SER A 64 3.40 10.36 1.77
N THR A 65 3.99 9.42 2.50
CA THR A 65 5.43 9.11 2.45
C THR A 65 5.73 7.95 1.50
N ILE A 66 6.82 8.06 0.74
CA ILE A 66 7.41 6.91 0.03
C ILE A 66 8.24 6.12 1.05
N VAL A 67 7.96 4.82 1.23
CA VAL A 67 8.62 3.94 2.21
C VAL A 67 10.14 3.94 1.96
N ASN A 68 10.92 3.90 3.04
CA ASN A 68 12.39 3.93 2.98
C ASN A 68 12.95 5.15 2.21
N ASN A 69 12.21 6.25 2.19
CA ASN A 69 12.59 7.50 1.53
C ASN A 69 12.14 8.70 2.38
N ASN A 70 12.82 9.84 2.26
CA ASN A 70 12.51 11.06 3.00
C ASN A 70 11.55 11.99 2.26
N LYS A 71 10.94 11.53 1.16
CA LYS A 71 10.04 12.33 0.33
C LYS A 71 8.57 12.05 0.65
N LYS A 72 7.80 13.13 0.66
CA LYS A 72 6.33 13.09 0.64
C LYS A 72 5.80 13.57 -0.71
N VAL A 73 4.72 12.95 -1.15
CA VAL A 73 4.08 13.17 -2.45
C VAL A 73 2.55 12.98 -2.29
N PRO A 74 1.74 13.30 -3.32
CA PRO A 74 0.30 13.05 -3.25
C PRO A 74 -0.01 11.59 -2.91
N SER A 75 -1.08 11.35 -2.15
CA SER A 75 -1.36 10.01 -1.57
C SER A 75 -1.41 8.89 -2.62
N LEU A 76 -2.01 9.18 -3.78
CA LEU A 76 -2.06 8.23 -4.90
C LEU A 76 -0.66 7.87 -5.44
N ASN A 77 0.24 8.84 -5.49
CA ASN A 77 1.59 8.64 -5.99
C ASN A 77 2.44 7.84 -4.99
N ALA A 78 2.30 8.12 -3.69
CA ALA A 78 2.96 7.34 -2.66
C ALA A 78 2.51 5.86 -2.71
N ALA A 79 1.20 5.61 -2.91
CA ALA A 79 0.67 4.26 -3.08
C ALA A 79 1.27 3.54 -4.31
N LEU A 80 1.39 4.24 -5.45
CA LEU A 80 2.02 3.68 -6.66
C LEU A 80 3.49 3.31 -6.44
N ALA A 81 4.27 4.19 -5.81
CA ALA A 81 5.67 3.92 -5.49
C ALA A 81 5.81 2.74 -4.52
N ASN A 82 5.09 2.78 -3.39
CA ASN A 82 5.19 1.77 -2.34
C ASN A 82 4.71 0.40 -2.81
N GLY A 83 3.65 0.33 -3.63
CA GLY A 83 3.18 -0.92 -4.24
C GLY A 83 4.18 -1.49 -5.23
N THR A 84 4.79 -0.65 -6.07
CA THR A 84 5.86 -1.08 -6.99
C THR A 84 7.04 -1.65 -6.21
N MET A 85 7.45 -0.98 -5.13
CA MET A 85 8.55 -1.42 -4.28
C MET A 85 8.23 -2.73 -3.56
N GLY A 86 7.02 -2.87 -3.01
CA GLY A 86 6.57 -4.09 -2.32
C GLY A 86 6.69 -5.33 -3.19
N HIS A 87 6.35 -5.21 -4.48
CA HIS A 87 6.38 -6.33 -5.42
C HIS A 87 7.71 -6.49 -6.19
N ALA A 88 8.65 -5.55 -6.05
CA ALA A 88 9.84 -5.49 -6.90
C ALA A 88 10.78 -6.71 -6.81
N LEU A 89 10.68 -7.47 -5.72
CA LEU A 89 11.49 -8.67 -5.46
C LEU A 89 10.67 -9.97 -5.51
N GLU A 90 9.35 -9.92 -5.75
CA GLU A 90 8.45 -11.08 -5.76
C GLU A 90 8.50 -11.89 -4.44
N VAL A 91 8.57 -11.19 -3.32
CA VAL A 91 8.63 -11.76 -1.96
C VAL A 91 7.48 -11.29 -1.06
N ASP A 92 6.52 -10.57 -1.63
CA ASP A 92 5.26 -10.15 -1.02
C ASP A 92 4.18 -11.25 -1.00
#